data_AF-A0A2N2V5L8-F1
#
_entry.id   AF-A0A2N2V5L8-F1
#
_cell.length_a   1.000
_cell.length_b   1.000
_cell.length_c   1.000
_cell.angle_alpha   90.00
_cell.angle_beta   90.00
_cell.angle_gamma   90.00
#
_symmetry.space_group_name_H-M   'P 1'
#
loop_
_entity.id
_entity.type
_entity.pdbx_description
1 polymer ?
#
loop_
_entity_poly.entity_id
_entity_poly.type
_entity_poly.pdbx_seq_one_letter_code
_entity_poly.pdbx_strand_id
1 'polypeptide(L)'
;MLTRFLVCLAALSVFWLAAPLQAEESDHLAEIKRLQAVLTVINNELKADFDQIFMLQEAIKTNGRASLKVQGKSPDPVSWEAAAAEQRRAIQREEALNARLEALLARSASLDARKQPILDRLQALSAEPPPVVTRAETPAY
;
A
#
# COMPACT_ATOMS: atom_id res chain seq x y z
N MET A 1 -18.00 -44.64 53.19
CA MET A 1 -17.19 -44.31 51.99
C MET A 1 -18.05 -43.54 50.99
N LEU A 2 -18.37 -42.26 51.24
CA LEU A 2 -19.23 -41.49 50.30
C LEU A 2 -18.97 -39.97 50.29
N THR A 3 -17.83 -39.50 50.81
CA THR A 3 -17.56 -38.05 50.95
C THR A 3 -16.32 -37.57 50.18
N ARG A 4 -15.66 -38.46 49.42
CA ARG A 4 -14.44 -38.11 48.65
C ARG A 4 -14.65 -37.92 47.15
N PHE A 5 -15.85 -38.15 46.62
CA PHE A 5 -16.13 -38.01 45.18
C PHE A 5 -16.70 -36.66 44.76
N LEU A 6 -17.15 -35.82 45.70
CA LEU A 6 -17.84 -34.56 45.39
C LEU A 6 -16.91 -33.34 45.24
N VAL A 7 -15.62 -33.48 45.55
CA VAL A 7 -14.66 -32.35 45.49
C VAL A 7 -14.02 -32.19 44.11
N CYS A 8 -14.01 -33.21 43.25
CA CYS A 8 -13.43 -33.10 41.91
C CYS A 8 -14.38 -32.48 40.87
N LEU A 9 -15.70 -32.47 41.10
CA LEU A 9 -16.65 -31.95 40.10
C LEU A 9 -16.79 -30.41 40.12
N ALA A 10 -16.47 -29.76 41.25
CA ALA A 10 -16.53 -28.31 41.38
C ALA A 10 -15.28 -27.58 40.85
N ALA A 11 -14.17 -28.29 40.64
CA ALA A 11 -12.94 -27.71 40.10
C ALA A 11 -12.93 -27.65 38.55
N LEU A 12 -13.82 -28.38 37.87
CA LEU A 12 -13.89 -28.39 36.41
C LEU A 12 -14.86 -27.35 35.82
N SER A 13 -15.76 -26.77 36.62
CA SER A 13 -16.80 -25.86 36.13
C SER A 13 -16.36 -24.40 36.01
N VAL A 14 -15.18 -24.03 36.50
CA VAL A 14 -14.68 -22.64 36.42
C VAL A 14 -13.82 -22.39 35.17
N PHE A 15 -13.40 -23.45 34.46
CA PHE A 15 -12.49 -23.32 33.32
C PHE A 15 -13.18 -22.99 31.98
N TRP A 16 -14.51 -22.99 31.93
CA TRP A 16 -15.26 -22.81 30.67
C TRP A 16 -15.77 -21.39 30.39
N LEU A 17 -15.59 -20.44 31.31
CA LEU A 17 -16.08 -19.06 31.14
C LEU A 17 -15.00 -18.03 30.74
N ALA A 18 -13.77 -18.46 30.43
CA ALA A 18 -12.68 -17.56 30.02
C ALA A 18 -12.44 -17.51 28.49
N ALA A 19 -13.27 -18.18 27.69
CA ALA A 19 -13.07 -18.30 26.24
C ALA A 19 -13.36 -17.04 25.38
N PRO A 20 -14.19 -16.04 25.76
CA PRO A 20 -14.47 -14.95 24.83
C PRO A 20 -13.38 -13.87 24.75
N LEU A 21 -12.54 -13.70 25.79
CA LEU A 21 -11.57 -12.59 25.83
C LEU A 21 -10.28 -12.86 25.03
N GLN A 22 -9.85 -14.12 24.90
CA GLN A 22 -8.61 -14.45 24.17
C GLN A 22 -8.77 -14.42 22.65
N ALA A 23 -9.99 -14.56 22.15
CA ALA A 23 -10.26 -14.51 20.71
C ALA A 23 -10.10 -13.08 20.15
N GLU A 24 -10.56 -12.08 20.88
CA GLU A 24 -10.58 -10.68 20.41
C GLU A 24 -9.17 -10.06 20.30
N GLU A 25 -8.28 -10.37 21.26
CA GLU A 25 -6.88 -9.92 21.21
C GLU A 25 -6.11 -10.54 20.04
N SER A 26 -6.44 -11.78 19.68
CA SER A 26 -5.84 -12.47 18.52
C SER A 26 -6.31 -11.88 17.18
N ASP A 27 -7.58 -11.46 17.11
CA ASP A 27 -8.17 -10.83 15.91
C ASP A 27 -7.63 -9.40 15.70
N HIS A 28 -7.45 -8.61 16.77
CA HIS A 28 -6.81 -7.29 16.72
C HIS A 28 -5.40 -7.35 16.13
N LEU A 29 -4.58 -8.28 16.64
CA LEU A 29 -3.21 -8.46 16.16
C LEU A 29 -3.16 -8.98 14.72
N ALA A 30 -4.12 -9.81 14.31
CA ALA A 30 -4.28 -10.24 12.93
C ALA A 30 -4.67 -9.08 12.01
N GLU A 31 -5.57 -8.19 12.44
CA GLU A 31 -5.98 -7.00 11.69
C GLU A 31 -4.81 -6.03 11.49
N ILE A 32 -4.04 -5.73 12.54
CA ILE A 32 -2.85 -4.86 12.46
C ILE A 32 -1.85 -5.40 11.44
N LYS A 33 -1.56 -6.71 11.47
CA LYS A 33 -0.65 -7.35 10.52
C LYS A 33 -1.17 -7.26 9.08
N ARG A 34 -2.49 -7.44 8.87
CA ARG A 34 -3.11 -7.29 7.54
C ARG A 34 -2.98 -5.86 7.04
N LEU A 35 -3.30 -4.86 7.86
CA LEU A 35 -3.19 -3.45 7.48
C LEU A 35 -1.74 -3.04 7.17
N GLN A 36 -0.77 -3.52 7.95
CA GLN A 36 0.66 -3.31 7.67
C GLN A 36 1.10 -3.95 6.35
N ALA A 37 0.62 -5.15 6.04
CA ALA A 37 0.91 -5.81 4.77
C ALA A 37 0.34 -5.02 3.59
N VAL A 38 -0.91 -4.55 3.70
CA VAL A 38 -1.53 -3.69 2.66
C VAL A 38 -0.75 -2.39 2.49
N LEU A 39 -0.35 -1.73 3.59
CA LEU A 39 0.43 -0.49 3.53
C LEU A 39 1.79 -0.72 2.83
N THR A 40 2.43 -1.86 3.09
CA THR A 40 3.69 -2.24 2.44
C THR A 40 3.51 -2.43 0.94
N VAL A 41 2.44 -3.11 0.52
CA VAL A 41 2.11 -3.28 -0.90
C VAL A 41 1.88 -1.91 -1.56
N ILE A 42 1.07 -1.03 -0.96
CA ILE A 42 0.81 0.30 -1.50
C ILE A 42 2.11 1.12 -1.62
N ASN A 43 2.98 1.08 -0.61
CA ASN A 43 4.25 1.79 -0.66
C ASN A 43 5.18 1.25 -1.75
N ASN A 44 5.20 -0.07 -1.97
CA ASN A 44 5.97 -0.68 -3.06
C ASN A 44 5.41 -0.29 -4.43
N GLU A 45 4.08 -0.25 -4.58
CA GLU A 45 3.42 0.20 -5.81
C GLU A 45 3.71 1.68 -6.10
N LEU A 46 3.64 2.55 -5.09
CA LEU A 46 4.00 3.97 -5.22
C LEU A 46 5.45 4.14 -5.64
N LYS A 47 6.37 3.40 -5.02
CA LYS A 47 7.79 3.42 -5.40
C LYS A 47 7.96 3.03 -6.87
N ALA A 48 7.30 1.96 -7.31
CA ALA A 48 7.35 1.51 -8.70
C ALA A 48 6.77 2.56 -9.66
N ASP A 49 5.69 3.24 -9.28
CA ASP A 49 5.11 4.33 -10.08
C ASP A 49 6.06 5.52 -10.19
N PHE A 50 6.69 5.94 -9.09
CA PHE A 50 7.69 7.01 -9.14
C PHE A 50 8.88 6.64 -10.03
N ASP A 51 9.39 5.42 -9.93
CA ASP A 51 10.48 4.95 -10.80
C ASP A 51 10.05 4.99 -12.28
N GLN A 52 8.83 4.57 -12.62
CA GLN A 52 8.29 4.66 -13.97
C GLN A 52 8.10 6.10 -14.45
N ILE A 53 7.62 6.99 -13.58
CA ILE A 53 7.48 8.42 -13.87
C ILE A 53 8.83 9.04 -14.24
N PHE A 54 9.89 8.75 -13.48
CA PHE A 54 11.24 9.22 -13.81
C PHE A 54 11.72 8.72 -15.17
N MET A 55 11.51 7.42 -15.45
CA MET A 55 11.86 6.84 -16.75
C MET A 55 11.11 7.49 -17.91
N LEU A 56 9.82 7.78 -17.74
CA LEU A 56 9.01 8.45 -18.77
C LEU A 56 9.44 9.90 -18.98
N GLN A 57 9.75 10.63 -17.91
CA GLN A 57 10.25 11.99 -18.03
C GLN A 57 11.57 12.04 -18.82
N GLU A 58 12.47 11.07 -18.61
CA GLU A 58 13.69 10.99 -19.41
C GLU A 58 13.41 10.57 -20.87
N ALA A 59 12.45 9.67 -21.10
CA ALA A 59 12.01 9.30 -22.44
C ALA A 59 11.42 10.50 -23.21
N ILE A 60 10.63 11.35 -22.55
CA ILE A 60 10.07 12.57 -23.13
C ILE A 60 11.19 13.56 -23.48
N LYS A 61 12.13 13.80 -22.56
CA LYS A 61 13.30 14.68 -22.80
C LYS A 61 14.15 14.20 -23.97
N THR A 62 14.38 12.89 -24.08
CA THR A 62 15.20 12.32 -25.16
C THR A 62 14.47 12.35 -26.51
N ASN A 63 13.15 12.16 -26.54
CA ASN A 63 12.34 12.29 -27.75
C ASN A 63 12.40 13.71 -28.34
N GLY A 64 12.30 14.75 -27.50
CA GLY A 64 12.47 16.14 -27.93
C GLY A 64 13.87 16.44 -28.48
N ARG A 65 14.92 15.89 -27.86
CA ARG A 65 16.32 16.06 -28.31
C ARG A 65 16.63 15.32 -29.62
N ALA A 66 16.04 14.15 -29.85
CA ALA A 66 16.26 13.38 -31.08
C ALA A 66 15.77 14.14 -32.32
N SER A 67 14.61 14.81 -32.21
CA SER A 67 14.02 15.62 -33.28
C SER A 67 14.91 16.82 -33.67
N LEU A 68 15.56 17.47 -32.69
CA LEU A 68 16.47 18.60 -32.93
C LEU A 68 17.79 18.19 -33.62
N LYS A 69 18.30 16.98 -33.34
CA LYS A 69 19.54 16.48 -33.95
C LYS A 69 19.38 16.16 -35.44
N VAL A 70 18.19 15.71 -35.86
CA VAL A 70 17.88 15.41 -37.27
C VAL A 70 17.86 16.69 -38.11
N GLN A 71 17.41 17.82 -37.56
CA GLN A 71 17.43 19.11 -38.25
C GLN A 71 18.84 19.73 -38.42
N GLY A 72 19.81 19.36 -37.58
CA GLY A 72 21.11 20.04 -37.52
C GLY A 72 22.29 19.39 -38.23
N LYS A 73 22.16 18.18 -38.79
CA LYS A 73 23.33 17.36 -39.18
C LYS A 73 23.33 16.71 -40.57
N SER A 74 22.30 16.84 -41.41
CA SER A 74 22.30 16.16 -42.71
C SER A 74 22.92 17.04 -43.81
N PRO A 75 24.03 16.62 -44.47
CA PRO A 75 24.55 17.24 -45.68
C PRO A 75 23.75 16.85 -46.92
N ASP A 76 22.95 15.78 -46.84
CA ASP A 76 22.05 15.35 -47.91
C ASP A 76 20.69 16.04 -47.79
N PRO A 77 20.05 16.40 -48.93
CA PRO A 77 18.69 16.89 -48.94
C PRO A 77 17.77 15.76 -48.48
N VAL A 78 17.53 15.69 -47.17
CA VAL A 78 16.43 14.90 -46.62
C VAL A 78 15.18 15.38 -47.35
N SER A 79 14.42 14.48 -47.99
CA SER A 79 13.17 14.91 -48.60
C SER A 79 12.33 15.56 -47.50
N TRP A 80 11.79 16.75 -47.76
CA TRP A 80 10.98 17.46 -46.78
C TRP A 80 9.85 16.59 -46.21
N GLU A 81 9.38 15.64 -47.01
CA GLU A 81 8.41 14.61 -46.61
C GLU A 81 8.95 13.68 -45.52
N ALA A 82 10.18 13.19 -45.64
CA ALA A 82 10.81 12.32 -44.64
C ALA A 82 11.04 13.05 -43.31
N ALA A 83 11.49 14.31 -43.36
CA ALA A 83 11.66 15.14 -42.17
C ALA A 83 10.30 15.43 -41.49
N ALA A 84 9.27 15.78 -42.29
CA ALA A 84 7.92 16.00 -41.78
C ALA A 84 7.30 14.71 -41.18
N ALA A 85 7.56 13.55 -41.79
CA ALA A 85 7.10 12.26 -41.28
C ALA A 85 7.76 11.91 -39.93
N GLU A 86 9.07 12.11 -39.79
CA GLU A 86 9.78 11.90 -38.52
C GLU A 86 9.30 12.84 -37.42
N GLN A 87 9.04 14.11 -37.75
CA GLN A 87 8.48 15.06 -36.79
C GLN A 87 7.08 14.63 -36.32
N ARG A 88 6.21 14.17 -37.23
CA ARG A 88 4.89 13.63 -36.86
C ARG A 88 5.00 12.41 -35.95
N ARG A 89 5.93 11.49 -36.23
CA ARG A 89 6.21 10.33 -35.37
C ARG A 89 6.75 10.74 -34.01
N ALA A 90 7.57 11.78 -33.94
CA ALA A 90 8.06 12.30 -32.67
C ALA A 90 6.92 12.88 -31.81
N ILE A 91 6.02 13.66 -32.41
CA ILE A 91 4.83 14.22 -31.73
C ILE A 91 3.92 13.09 -31.24
N GLN A 92 3.60 12.11 -32.08
CA GLN A 92 2.76 10.96 -31.68
C GLN A 92 3.37 10.15 -30.53
N ARG A 93 4.70 9.97 -30.53
CA ARG A 93 5.40 9.32 -29.41
C ARG A 93 5.31 10.15 -28.13
N GLU A 94 5.47 11.47 -28.24
CA GLU A 94 5.36 12.37 -27.10
C GLU A 94 3.97 12.37 -26.48
N GLU A 95 2.92 12.43 -27.31
CA GLU A 95 1.52 12.30 -26.88
C GLU A 95 1.27 10.99 -26.13
N ALA A 96 1.75 9.87 -26.68
CA ALA A 96 1.61 8.56 -26.04
C ALA A 96 2.37 8.48 -24.69
N LEU A 97 3.57 9.06 -24.61
CA LEU A 97 4.36 9.11 -23.38
C LEU A 97 3.69 9.99 -22.32
N ASN A 98 3.15 11.14 -22.72
CA ASN A 98 2.43 12.05 -21.83
C ASN A 98 1.13 11.41 -21.30
N ALA A 99 0.35 10.75 -22.14
CA ALA A 99 -0.84 10.03 -21.70
C ALA A 99 -0.51 8.93 -20.67
N ARG A 100 0.61 8.23 -20.86
CA ARG A 100 1.08 7.24 -19.89
C ARG A 100 1.55 7.88 -18.58
N LEU A 101 2.21 9.03 -18.65
CA LEU A 101 2.62 9.80 -17.47
C LEU A 101 1.41 10.25 -16.66
N GLU A 102 0.38 10.80 -17.30
CA GLU A 102 -0.86 11.20 -16.64
C GLU A 102 -1.55 10.01 -15.96
N ALA A 103 -1.62 8.86 -16.62
CA ALA A 103 -2.21 7.65 -16.03
C ALA A 103 -1.47 7.19 -14.77
N LEU A 104 -0.13 7.26 -14.76
CA LEU A 104 0.67 6.91 -13.58
C LEU A 104 0.49 7.92 -12.44
N LEU A 105 0.41 9.22 -12.75
CA LEU A 105 0.13 10.25 -11.74
C LEU A 105 -1.26 10.10 -11.13
N ALA A 106 -2.27 9.75 -11.94
CA ALA A 106 -3.61 9.46 -11.45
C ALA A 106 -3.62 8.22 -10.54
N ARG A 107 -2.89 7.17 -10.94
CA ARG A 107 -2.74 5.94 -10.14
C ARG A 107 -2.03 6.21 -8.81
N SER A 108 -0.92 6.96 -8.82
CA SER A 108 -0.18 7.27 -7.60
C SER A 108 -1.02 8.12 -6.63
N ALA A 109 -1.75 9.11 -7.13
CA ALA A 109 -2.69 9.88 -6.32
C ALA A 109 -3.79 9.01 -5.69
N SER A 110 -4.32 8.04 -6.44
CA SER A 110 -5.31 7.07 -5.93
C SER A 110 -4.71 6.15 -4.85
N LEU A 111 -3.47 5.69 -5.04
CA LEU A 111 -2.76 4.88 -4.06
C LEU A 111 -2.46 5.64 -2.77
N ASP A 112 -2.02 6.90 -2.88
CA ASP A 112 -1.79 7.76 -1.72
C ASP A 112 -3.10 8.03 -0.95
N ALA A 113 -4.21 8.28 -1.65
CA ALA A 113 -5.53 8.45 -1.02
C ALA A 113 -5.97 7.21 -0.23
N ARG A 114 -5.59 6.00 -0.68
CA ARG A 114 -5.88 4.74 0.03
C ARG A 114 -5.07 4.55 1.30
N LYS A 115 -3.96 5.27 1.49
CA LYS A 115 -3.11 5.13 2.70
C LYS A 115 -3.76 5.75 3.92
N GLN A 116 -4.40 6.92 3.76
CA GLN A 116 -4.97 7.66 4.89
C GLN A 116 -5.94 6.81 5.74
N PRO A 117 -6.97 6.14 5.17
CA PRO A 117 -7.88 5.34 5.98
C PRO A 117 -7.20 4.13 6.65
N ILE A 118 -6.12 3.59 6.06
CA ILE A 118 -5.35 2.50 6.66
C ILE A 118 -4.55 3.00 7.86
N LEU A 119 -3.93 4.18 7.74
CA LEU A 119 -3.20 4.82 8.84
C LEU A 119 -4.15 5.20 9.98
N ASP A 120 -5.32 5.77 9.66
CA ASP A 120 -6.34 6.11 10.64
C ASP A 120 -6.82 4.84 11.39
N ARG A 121 -7.04 3.74 10.66
CA ARG A 121 -7.42 2.45 11.26
C ARG A 121 -6.33 1.86 12.14
N LEU A 122 -5.07 1.89 11.69
CA LEU A 122 -3.93 1.45 12.50
C LEU A 122 -3.79 2.28 13.79
N GLN A 123 -3.99 3.60 13.70
CA GLN A 123 -3.95 4.48 14.86
C GLN A 123 -5.08 4.15 15.84
N ALA A 124 -6.30 3.95 15.36
CA ALA A 124 -7.44 3.53 16.19
C ALA A 124 -7.17 2.21 16.92
N LEU A 125 -6.67 1.19 16.20
CA LEU A 125 -6.32 -0.12 16.78
C LEU A 125 -5.15 -0.04 17.78
N SER A 126 -4.29 0.97 17.68
CA SER A 126 -3.16 1.18 18.61
C SER A 126 -3.53 2.01 19.85
N ALA A 127 -4.60 2.79 19.78
CA ALA A 127 -5.07 3.65 20.86
C ALA A 127 -6.05 2.94 21.81
N GLU A 128 -6.58 1.78 21.41
CA GLU A 128 -7.42 0.93 22.25
C GLU A 128 -6.55 0.29 23.36
N PRO A 129 -6.74 0.67 24.65
CA PRO A 129 -5.95 0.09 25.72
C PRO A 129 -6.26 -1.42 25.81
N PRO A 130 -5.25 -2.27 26.10
CA PRO A 130 -5.52 -3.68 26.38
C PRO A 130 -6.54 -3.76 27.53
N PRO A 131 -7.49 -4.72 27.50
CA PRO A 131 -8.49 -4.84 28.55
C PRO A 131 -7.78 -4.94 29.90
N VAL A 132 -8.02 -3.93 30.75
CA VAL A 132 -7.45 -3.89 32.10
C VAL A 132 -8.00 -5.08 32.86
N VAL A 133 -7.16 -6.10 33.08
CA VAL A 133 -7.47 -7.21 33.97
C VAL A 133 -7.49 -6.65 35.40
N THR A 134 -8.64 -6.13 35.84
CA THR A 134 -8.86 -5.80 37.25
C THR A 134 -8.94 -7.12 38.01
N ARG A 135 -7.77 -7.61 38.44
CA ARG A 135 -7.70 -8.68 39.44
C ARG A 135 -8.22 -8.06 40.73
N ALA A 136 -9.51 -8.28 41.02
CA ALA A 136 -10.12 -7.90 42.28
C ALA A 136 -9.37 -8.62 43.41
N GLU A 137 -8.48 -7.90 44.08
CA GLU A 137 -7.91 -8.31 45.35
C GLU A 137 -9.03 -8.28 46.37
N THR A 138 -9.56 -9.45 46.71
CA THR A 138 -10.45 -9.62 47.86
C THR A 138 -9.66 -9.34 49.14
N PRO A 139 -10.04 -8.33 49.96
CA PRO A 139 -9.40 -8.12 51.24
C PRO A 139 -9.83 -9.22 52.21
N ALA A 140 -8.86 -9.98 52.70
CA ALA A 140 -9.08 -10.92 53.81
C ALA A 140 -9.18 -10.11 55.12
N TYR A 141 -10.37 -10.14 55.73
CA TYR A 141 -10.58 -9.81 57.15
C TYR A 141 -10.38 -11.07 58.00
#